data_AF-A0A8D0SAC5-F1
#
_entry.id   AF-A0A8D0SAC5-F1
#
_cell.length_a   1.000
_cell.length_b   1.000
_cell.length_c   1.000
_cell.angle_alpha   90.00
_cell.angle_beta   90.00
_cell.angle_gamma   90.00
#
_symmetry.space_group_name_H-M   'P 1'
#
loop_
_entity.id
_entity.type
_entity.pdbx_description
1 polymer ?
#
loop_
_entity_poly.entity_id
_entity_poly.type
_entity_poly.pdbx_seq_one_letter_code
_entity_poly.pdbx_strand_id
1 'polypeptide(L)' 'FTKTKYTGGVDPRAVSVPATWQHPHSIQAVPQELRHLTMSKENMKLPRPPQRQCYSN' A
#
# COMPACT_ATOMS: atom_id res chain seq x y z
N PHE A 1 -19.25 5.63 17.66
CA PHE A 1 -18.80 5.02 16.40
C PHE A 1 -17.65 5.84 15.81
N THR A 2 -16.43 5.56 16.22
CA THR A 2 -15.23 6.24 15.70
C THR A 2 -14.89 5.67 14.33
N LYS A 3 -15.27 6.39 13.27
CA LYS A 3 -14.76 6.14 11.91
C LYS A 3 -13.28 6.49 11.92
N THR A 4 -12.41 5.50 12.07
CA THR A 4 -10.99 5.66 11.77
C THR A 4 -10.88 6.16 10.33
N LYS A 5 -10.39 7.39 10.14
CA LYS A 5 -10.10 7.93 8.81
C LYS A 5 -9.05 7.01 8.18
N TYR A 6 -9.43 6.27 7.14
CA TYR A 6 -8.45 5.63 6.28
C TYR A 6 -7.75 6.73 5.50
N THR A 7 -6.53 7.08 5.92
CA THR A 7 -5.65 7.95 5.14
C THR A 7 -4.86 7.04 4.22
N GLY A 8 -4.89 7.26 2.90
CA GLY A 8 -4.21 6.42 1.89
C GLY A 8 -2.67 6.41 1.96
N GLY A 9 -2.07 6.78 3.10
CA GLY A 9 -0.64 6.70 3.35
C GLY A 9 -0.21 5.24 3.55
N VAL A 10 0.91 4.88 2.93
CA VAL A 10 1.56 3.58 3.08
C VAL A 10 2.57 3.68 4.22
N ASP A 11 2.47 2.81 5.25
CA ASP A 11 3.51 2.74 6.30
C ASP A 11 4.81 2.18 5.68
N PRO A 12 5.92 2.94 5.65
CA PRO A 12 7.19 2.48 5.10
C PRO A 12 7.70 1.23 5.79
N ARG A 13 7.40 1.01 7.07
CA ARG A 13 7.86 -0.17 7.83
C ARG A 13 7.13 -1.45 7.44
N ALA A 14 5.95 -1.32 6.83
CA ALA A 14 5.17 -2.44 6.33
C ALA A 14 5.53 -2.82 4.87
N VAL A 15 6.34 -2.01 4.19
CA VAL A 15 6.78 -2.26 2.80
C VAL A 15 8.30 -2.25 2.74
N SER A 16 8.89 -3.37 2.37
CA SER A 16 10.35 -3.58 2.42
C SER A 16 11.14 -2.60 1.54
N VAL A 17 10.65 -2.27 0.33
CA VAL A 17 11.39 -1.44 -0.63
C VAL A 17 11.50 0.05 -0.26
N PRO A 18 10.43 0.73 0.22
CA PRO A 18 10.56 2.06 0.80
C PRO A 18 11.41 2.11 2.08
N ALA A 19 11.39 1.05 2.91
CA ALA A 19 12.18 0.98 4.14
C ALA A 19 13.69 0.87 3.90
N THR A 20 14.11 0.32 2.76
CA THR A 20 15.51 0.00 2.44
C THR A 20 16.05 0.76 1.23
N TRP A 21 15.36 1.85 0.85
CA TRP A 21 15.67 2.62 -0.35
C TRP A 21 17.13 3.10 -0.39
N GLN A 22 17.92 2.50 -1.29
CA GLN A 22 19.32 2.85 -1.60
C GLN A 22 19.48 3.14 -3.10
N HIS A 23 20.43 3.98 -3.52
CA HIS A 23 20.73 4.22 -4.95
C HIS A 23 21.33 2.93 -5.55
N PRO A 24 20.52 2.03 -6.12
CA PRO A 24 19.89 2.27 -7.42
C PRO A 24 18.40 1.85 -7.53
N HIS A 25 17.67 1.76 -6.41
CA HIS A 25 16.25 1.40 -6.44
C HIS A 25 15.48 2.41 -7.30
N SER A 26 14.82 1.91 -8.36
CA SER A 26 14.01 2.72 -9.28
C SER A 26 12.63 2.97 -8.66
N ILE A 27 12.03 4.14 -8.92
CA ILE A 27 10.66 4.46 -8.45
C ILE A 27 9.66 3.41 -8.94
N GLN A 28 9.96 2.75 -10.06
CA GLN A 28 9.17 1.65 -10.61
C GLN A 28 9.11 0.41 -9.70
N ALA A 29 10.07 0.22 -8.79
CA ALA A 29 10.09 -0.90 -7.85
C ALA A 29 8.98 -0.76 -6.79
N VAL A 30 8.60 0.46 -6.40
CA VAL A 30 7.58 0.69 -5.37
C VAL A 30 6.19 0.21 -5.83
N PRO A 31 5.67 0.58 -7.02
CA PRO A 31 4.42 0.02 -7.54
C PRO A 31 4.46 -1.50 -7.71
N GLN A 32 5.60 -2.08 -8.10
CA GLN A 32 5.72 -3.52 -8.31
C GLN A 32 5.57 -4.29 -6.99
N GLU A 33 6.23 -3.83 -5.93
CA GLU A 33 6.09 -4.44 -4.59
C GLU A 33 4.70 -4.28 -4.01
N LEU A 34 4.07 -3.11 -4.18
CA LEU A 34 2.68 -2.91 -3.74
C LEU A 34 1.73 -3.88 -4.45
N ARG A 35 1.95 -4.18 -5.74
CA ARG A 35 1.19 -5.22 -6.44
C ARG A 35 1.41 -6.60 -5.83
N HIS A 36 2.66 -6.99 -5.57
CA HIS A 36 2.97 -8.27 -4.92
C HIS A 36 2.29 -8.40 -3.55
N LEU A 37 2.35 -7.33 -2.73
CA LEU A 37 1.68 -7.28 -1.44
C LEU A 37 0.17 -7.40 -1.59
N THR A 38 -0.44 -6.74 -2.58
CA THR A 38 -1.89 -6.85 -2.83
C THR A 38 -2.31 -8.29 -3.17
N MET A 39 -1.40 -9.08 -3.74
CA MET A 39 -1.61 -10.49 -4.08
C MET A 39 -1.26 -11.46 -2.93
N SER A 40 -0.79 -10.96 -1.79
CA SER A 40 -0.46 -11.81 -0.64
C SER A 40 -1.72 -12.49 -0.08
N LYS A 41 -1.58 -13.69 0.48
CA LYS A 41 -2.71 -14.46 1.05
C LYS A 41 -3.42 -13.70 2.17
N GLU A 42 -2.71 -12.85 2.89
CA GLU A 42 -3.28 -12.01 3.94
C GLU A 42 -4.13 -10.88 3.35
N ASN A 43 -3.62 -10.19 2.32
CA ASN A 43 -4.31 -9.05 1.71
C ASN A 43 -5.46 -9.46 0.78
N MET A 44 -5.38 -10.64 0.15
CA MET A 44 -6.45 -11.17 -0.71
C MET A 44 -7.73 -11.51 0.07
N LYS A 45 -7.65 -11.68 1.39
CA LYS A 45 -8.82 -11.92 2.26
C LYS A 45 -9.53 -10.63 2.66
N LEU A 46 -8.89 -9.48 2.46
CA LEU A 46 -9.45 -8.20 2.87
C LEU A 46 -10.55 -7.77 1.89
N PRO A 47 -11.67 -7.23 2.39
CA PRO A 47 -12.69 -6.67 1.53
C PRO A 47 -12.12 -5.47 0.77
N ARG A 48 -12.29 -5.45 -0.56
CA ARG A 48 -11.87 -4.31 -1.37
C ARG A 48 -12.92 -3.19 -1.32
N PRO A 49 -12.49 -1.92 -1.29
CA PRO A 49 -13.41 -0.81 -1.41
C PRO A 49 -14.07 -0.80 -2.81
N PRO A 50 -15.27 -0.18 -2.95
CA PRO A 50 -15.87 0.07 -4.24
C PRO A 50 -14.93 0.77 -5.20
N GLN A 51 -15.01 0.37 -6.47
CA GLN A 51 -14.17 0.91 -7.52
C GLN A 51 -14.41 2.42 -7.64
N ARG A 52 -13.33 3.21 -7.77
CA ARG A 52 -13.34 4.69 -7.87
C ARG A 52 -13.61 5.48 -6.59
N GLN A 53 -13.36 4.89 -5.42
CA GLN A 53 -13.28 5.68 -4.18
C GLN A 53 -11.91 6.36 -4.07
N CYS A 54 -11.92 7.67 -3.87
CA CYS A 54 -10.73 8.47 -3.57
C CYS A 54 -10.75 8.88 -2.10
N TYR A 55 -9.58 8.95 -1.48
CA TYR A 55 -9.44 9.54 -0.16
C TYR A 55 -9.58 11.07 -0.26
N SER A 56 -10.32 11.67 0.67
CA SER A 56 -10.31 13.13 0.88
C SER A 56 -9.01 13.52 1.58
N ASN A 57 -8.42 14.66 1.18
CA ASN A 57 -7.24 15.24 1.82
C ASN A 57 -7.59 15.83 3.20
#